data_AF-C3MQA1-F1
#
_entry.id   AF-C3MQA1-F1
#
_cell.length_a   1.000
_cell.length_b   1.000
_cell.length_c   1.000
_cell.angle_alpha   90.00
_cell.angle_beta   90.00
_cell.angle_gamma   90.00
#
_symmetry.space_group_name_H-M   'P 1'
#
loop_
_entity.id
_entity.type
_entity.pdbx_description
1 polymer ?
#
loop_
_entity_poly.entity_id
_entity_poly.type
_entity_poly.pdbx_seq_one_letter_code
_entity_poly.pdbx_strand_id
1 'polypeptide(L)'
;MGSRMVCEFLPPDFKKMLIVIATIDDLMKAGYTKAGAYKTKERGVISDEKCEKLVEVLGYKARQVLIDALKIFAIEAGCYVSC
;
A
#
# COMPACT_ATOMS: atom_id res chain seq x y z
N MET A 1 -4.31 -20.81 8.82
CA MET A 1 -5.25 -19.67 8.68
C MET A 1 -4.57 -18.60 7.85
N GLY A 2 -4.74 -18.64 6.52
CA GLY A 2 -4.21 -17.61 5.65
C GLY A 2 -5.19 -16.45 5.61
N SER A 3 -4.99 -15.45 6.47
CA SER A 3 -5.63 -14.15 6.29
C SER A 3 -5.15 -13.61 4.95
N ARG A 4 -6.03 -13.63 3.94
CA ARG A 4 -5.80 -13.00 2.63
C ARG A 4 -5.42 -11.54 2.90
N MET A 5 -4.18 -11.18 2.59
CA MET A 5 -3.57 -9.89 2.92
C MET A 5 -4.11 -8.83 1.93
N VAL A 6 -4.52 -7.65 2.41
CA VAL A 6 -5.04 -6.55 1.58
C VAL A 6 -4.07 -6.23 0.43
N CYS A 7 -2.79 -6.20 0.72
CA CYS A 7 -1.71 -5.94 -0.22
C CYS A 7 -1.51 -7.04 -1.27
N GLU A 8 -1.96 -8.29 -1.06
CA GLU A 8 -1.94 -9.30 -2.14
C GLU A 8 -2.90 -8.91 -3.28
N PHE A 9 -4.00 -8.22 -2.95
CA PHE A 9 -4.97 -7.74 -3.94
C PHE A 9 -4.61 -6.39 -4.54
N LEU A 10 -3.76 -5.60 -3.88
CA LEU A 10 -3.38 -4.28 -4.40
C LEU A 10 -2.53 -4.44 -5.67
N PRO A 11 -2.94 -3.81 -6.79
CA PRO A 11 -2.08 -3.69 -7.95
C PRO A 11 -0.76 -2.98 -7.61
N PRO A 12 0.33 -3.25 -8.37
CA PRO A 12 1.64 -2.65 -8.12
C PRO A 12 1.64 -1.12 -8.04
N ASP A 13 0.79 -0.45 -8.82
CA ASP A 13 0.70 1.01 -8.84
C ASP A 13 0.18 1.59 -7.52
N PHE A 14 -0.78 0.92 -6.88
CA PHE A 14 -1.29 1.34 -5.57
C PHE A 14 -0.27 1.10 -4.46
N LYS A 15 0.48 0.00 -4.53
CA LYS A 15 1.63 -0.23 -3.62
C LYS A 15 2.67 0.88 -3.74
N LYS A 16 2.95 1.33 -4.97
CA LYS A 16 3.84 2.45 -5.22
C LYS A 16 3.28 3.77 -4.68
N MET A 17 1.98 4.01 -4.81
CA MET A 17 1.33 5.19 -4.20
C MET A 17 1.49 5.21 -2.67
N LEU A 18 1.31 4.06 -2.00
CA LEU A 18 1.55 3.95 -0.56
C LEU A 18 2.99 4.36 -0.18
N ILE A 19 3.99 3.94 -0.97
CA ILE A 19 5.39 4.36 -0.76
C ILE A 19 5.57 5.87 -1.01
N VAL A 20 4.90 6.44 -2.01
CA VAL A 20 4.99 7.86 -2.34
C VAL A 20 4.46 8.72 -1.20
N ILE A 21 3.31 8.37 -0.61
CA ILE A 21 2.72 9.13 0.50
C ILE A 21 3.41 8.87 1.85
N ALA A 22 4.13 7.75 1.97
CA ALA A 22 4.89 7.43 3.17
C ALA A 22 6.10 8.35 3.33
N THR A 23 6.36 8.76 4.57
CA THR A 23 7.63 9.38 4.95
C THR A 23 8.70 8.31 5.17
N ILE A 24 9.96 8.73 5.24
CA ILE A 24 11.05 7.81 5.61
C ILE A 24 10.82 7.21 7.01
N ASP A 25 10.26 7.98 7.94
CA ASP A 25 9.91 7.52 9.29
C ASP A 25 8.81 6.45 9.27
N ASP A 26 7.76 6.64 8.45
CA ASP A 26 6.70 5.63 8.27
C ASP A 26 7.26 4.32 7.71
N LEU A 27 8.16 4.39 6.72
CA LEU A 27 8.85 3.22 6.18
C LEU A 27 9.74 2.56 7.24
N MET A 28 10.43 3.35 8.07
CA MET A 28 11.23 2.81 9.17
C MET A 28 10.36 2.09 10.21
N LYS A 29 9.19 2.64 10.54
CA LYS A 29 8.19 1.99 11.41
C LYS A 29 7.61 0.70 10.81
N ALA A 30 7.49 0.62 9.49
CA ALA A 30 7.16 -0.63 8.79
C ALA A 30 8.33 -1.67 8.79
N GLY A 31 9.45 -1.33 9.45
CA GLY A 31 10.60 -2.20 9.66
C GLY A 31 11.61 -2.13 8.52
N TYR A 32 11.71 -1.01 7.81
CA TYR A 32 12.86 -0.73 6.94
C TYR A 32 14.00 -0.10 7.75
N THR A 33 15.24 -0.40 7.38
CA THR A 33 16.37 0.41 7.83
C THR A 33 16.33 1.77 7.13
N LYS A 34 17.00 2.80 7.67
CA LYS A 34 17.05 4.12 7.02
C LYS A 34 17.49 4.03 5.55
N ALA A 35 18.58 3.32 5.28
CA ALA A 35 19.05 3.07 3.92
C ALA A 35 18.05 2.27 3.06
N GLY A 36 17.34 1.31 3.67
CA GLY A 36 16.27 0.56 3.02
C GLY A 36 15.08 1.44 2.63
N ALA A 37 14.67 2.36 3.50
CA ALA A 37 13.56 3.28 3.25
C ALA A 37 13.84 4.20 2.04
N TYR A 38 15.06 4.74 1.93
CA TYR A 38 15.46 5.51 0.74
C TYR A 38 15.42 4.66 -0.53
N LYS A 39 16.01 3.46 -0.51
CA LYS A 39 15.98 2.55 -1.67
C LYS A 39 14.55 2.15 -2.07
N THR A 40 13.66 1.93 -1.11
CA THR A 40 12.26 1.61 -1.36
C THR A 40 11.54 2.78 -2.03
N LYS A 41 11.78 4.01 -1.57
CA LYS A 41 11.26 5.24 -2.22
C LYS A 41 11.74 5.38 -3.67
N GLU A 42 13.02 5.11 -3.93
CA GLU A 42 13.60 5.21 -5.28
C GLU A 42 13.09 4.12 -6.21
N ARG A 43 13.01 2.87 -5.73
CA ARG A 43 12.60 1.72 -6.54
C ARG A 43 11.09 1.64 -6.74
N GLY A 44 10.31 2.11 -5.77
CA GLY A 44 8.85 2.02 -5.80
C GLY A 44 8.32 0.59 -5.65
N VAL A 45 9.13 -0.34 -5.13
CA VAL A 45 8.78 -1.76 -4.98
C VAL A 45 8.76 -2.13 -3.50
N ILE A 46 7.70 -2.81 -3.07
CA ILE A 46 7.47 -3.27 -1.69
C ILE A 46 6.88 -4.69 -1.73
N SER A 47 7.29 -5.54 -0.80
CA SER A 47 6.69 -6.88 -0.63
C SER A 47 5.35 -6.79 0.09
N ASP A 48 4.50 -7.79 -0.07
CA ASP A 48 3.15 -7.78 0.51
C ASP A 48 3.20 -7.66 2.04
N GLU A 49 4.08 -8.43 2.70
CA GLU A 49 4.27 -8.35 4.15
C GLU A 49 4.66 -6.95 4.64
N LYS A 50 5.51 -6.25 3.88
CA LYS A 50 5.94 -4.89 4.23
C LYS A 50 4.87 -3.86 3.90
N CYS A 51 4.10 -4.10 2.84
CA CYS A 51 2.97 -3.28 2.46
C CYS A 51 1.89 -3.33 3.54
N GLU A 52 1.57 -4.50 4.10
CA GLU A 52 0.61 -4.63 5.21
C GLU A 52 1.02 -3.77 6.41
N LYS A 53 2.27 -3.94 6.86
CA LYS A 53 2.84 -3.13 7.95
C LYS A 53 2.81 -1.64 7.64
N LEU A 54 3.07 -1.27 6.38
CA LEU A 54 3.03 0.13 5.96
C LEU A 54 1.60 0.68 5.97
N VAL A 55 0.60 -0.11 5.55
CA VAL A 55 -0.82 0.27 5.63
C VAL A 55 -1.24 0.48 7.08
N GLU A 56 -0.84 -0.41 7.99
CA GLU A 56 -1.09 -0.27 9.43
C GLU A 56 -0.47 1.02 9.99
N VAL A 57 0.79 1.32 9.62
CA VAL A 57 1.50 2.54 10.05
C VAL A 57 0.86 3.81 9.49
N LEU A 58 0.47 3.79 8.21
CA LEU A 58 -0.13 4.95 7.54
C LEU A 58 -1.56 5.21 8.03
N GLY A 59 -2.28 4.17 8.46
CA GLY A 59 -3.64 4.25 8.99
C GLY A 59 -4.55 5.04 8.05
N TYR A 60 -5.11 6.15 8.55
CA TYR A 60 -6.03 7.00 7.79
C TYR A 60 -5.42 7.56 6.49
N LYS A 61 -4.10 7.75 6.41
CA LYS A 61 -3.44 8.24 5.19
C LYS A 61 -3.54 7.23 4.04
N ALA A 62 -3.52 5.93 4.34
CA ALA A 62 -3.67 4.88 3.34
C ALA A 62 -5.11 4.80 2.79
N ARG A 63 -6.10 5.33 3.52
CA ARG A 63 -7.52 5.22 3.18
C ARG A 63 -7.83 5.71 1.76
N GLN A 64 -7.29 6.84 1.35
CA GLN A 64 -7.56 7.39 0.00
C GLN A 64 -7.05 6.44 -1.09
N VAL A 65 -5.80 5.96 -0.94
CA VAL A 65 -5.18 5.02 -1.88
C VAL A 65 -5.96 3.70 -1.94
N LEU A 66 -6.42 3.19 -0.80
CA LEU A 66 -7.20 1.96 -0.74
C LEU A 66 -8.61 2.12 -1.34
N ILE A 67 -9.27 3.25 -1.13
CA ILE A 67 -10.58 3.54 -1.75
C ILE A 67 -10.43 3.59 -3.27
N ASP A 68 -9.38 4.24 -3.78
CA ASP A 68 -9.15 4.32 -5.21
C ASP A 68 -8.83 2.94 -5.79
N ALA A 69 -8.07 2.11 -5.08
CA ALA A 69 -7.84 0.71 -5.45
C ALA A 69 -9.15 -0.09 -5.54
N LEU A 70 -10.03 0.07 -4.54
CA LEU A 70 -11.33 -0.60 -4.52
C LEU A 70 -12.25 -0.14 -5.66
N LYS A 71 -12.23 1.15 -6.01
CA LYS A 71 -12.99 1.67 -7.15
C LYS A 71 -12.53 1.05 -8.46
N ILE A 72 -11.21 0.98 -8.69
CA ILE A 72 -10.67 0.34 -9.90
C ILE A 72 -11.03 -1.14 -9.93
N PHE A 73 -10.83 -1.85 -8.83
CA PHE A 73 -11.19 -3.26 -8.72
C PHE A 73 -12.68 -3.51 -9.05
N ALA A 74 -13.57 -2.65 -8.54
CA ALA A 74 -14.98 -2.79 -8.81
C ALA A 74 -15.35 -2.52 -10.27
N ILE A 75 -14.71 -1.53 -10.92
CA ILE A 75 -14.87 -1.29 -12.36
C ILE A 75 -14.44 -2.53 -13.15
N GLU A 76 -13.28 -3.13 -12.83
CA GLU A 76 -12.79 -4.34 -13.48
C GLU A 76 -13.71 -5.55 -13.26
N ALA A 77 -14.34 -5.64 -12.09
CA ALA A 77 -15.32 -6.66 -11.77
C ALA A 77 -16.72 -6.41 -12.39
N GLY A 78 -16.92 -5.31 -13.11
CA GLY A 78 -18.23 -4.90 -13.65
C GLY A 78 -19.23 -4.44 -12.58
N CYS A 79 -18.73 -4.09 -11.39
CA CYS A 79 -19.51 -3.60 -10.26
C CYS A 79 -19.39 -2.08 -10.16
N TYR A 80 -20.48 -1.36 -10.41
CA TYR A 80 -20.49 0.10 -10.30
C TYR A 80 -20.79 0.50 -8.85
N VAL A 81 -19.73 0.73 -8.07
CA VAL A 81 -19.87 1.17 -6.67
C VAL A 81 -20.20 2.66 -6.65
N SER A 82 -21.38 2.99 -6.13
CA SER A 82 -21.73 4.36 -5.73
C SER A 82 -21.29 4.52 -4.28
N CYS A 83 -20.16 5.20 -4.03
CA CYS A 83 -19.69 5.51 -2.68
C CYS A 83 -20.29 6.82 -2.17
#